data_AF-A0A7X6RKJ8-F1
#
_entry.id   AF-A0A7X6RKJ8-F1
#
_cell.length_a   1.000
_cell.length_b   1.000
_cell.length_c   1.000
_cell.angle_alpha   90.00
_cell.angle_beta   90.00
_cell.angle_gamma   90.00
#
_symmetry.space_group_name_H-M   'P 1'
#
loop_
_entity.id
_entity.type
_entity.pdbx_description
1 polymer ?
#
loop_
_entity_poly.entity_id
_entity_poly.type
_entity_poly.pdbx_seq_one_letter_code
_entity_poly.pdbx_strand_id
1 'polypeptide(L)'
;MKLLNPRGFGLTCAALAVGTGLVVAGCSSAVHGTATVNQADAAAYRTEMASSSAAATSSKKAAAQAKAVSDNCNPFRETTGPAVTKYNEFVDAHDSNAPDQDAKRDSAAQTLEDAARTVEGRVSTAGDALPADLTQKLTEYVNAARGLAAESRKMTYTAPVGTLNDASKRVNDALNAVRTACPAR
;
A
#
# COMPACT_ATOMS: atom_id res chain seq x y z
N MET A 1 19.86 10.93 91.02
CA MET A 1 19.35 10.74 89.63
C MET A 1 17.97 11.37 89.55
N LYS A 2 17.81 12.48 88.80
CA LYS A 2 16.55 13.23 88.72
C LYS A 2 15.74 12.64 87.57
N LEU A 3 14.66 11.92 87.91
CA LEU A 3 13.79 11.23 86.95
C LEU A 3 13.06 12.27 86.08
N LEU A 4 13.33 12.23 84.77
CA LEU A 4 12.56 13.00 83.78
C LEU A 4 11.14 12.44 83.75
N ASN A 5 10.15 13.31 84.00
CA ASN A 5 8.74 12.94 84.00
C ASN A 5 8.27 12.73 82.54
N PRO A 6 8.04 11.49 82.09
CA PRO A 6 7.82 11.17 80.68
C PRO A 6 6.52 11.78 80.13
N ARG A 7 5.56 12.08 81.02
CA ARG A 7 4.28 12.71 80.64
C ARG A 7 4.43 14.17 80.24
N GLY A 8 5.37 14.90 80.85
CA GLY A 8 5.62 16.31 80.51
C GLY A 8 6.32 16.46 79.16
N PHE A 9 7.29 15.58 78.89
CA PHE A 9 8.06 15.62 77.64
C PHE A 9 7.22 15.24 76.41
N GLY A 10 6.33 14.25 76.55
CA GLY A 10 5.40 13.86 75.49
C GLY A 10 4.41 14.97 75.10
N LEU A 11 3.94 15.74 76.09
CA LEU A 11 2.97 16.82 75.87
C LEU A 11 3.60 18.04 75.17
N THR A 12 4.87 18.35 75.48
CA THR A 12 5.63 19.40 74.79
C THR A 12 5.94 19.06 73.34
N CYS A 13 6.29 17.80 73.03
CA CYS A 13 6.53 17.38 71.64
C CYS A 13 5.24 17.38 70.81
N ALA A 14 4.11 16.96 71.39
CA ALA A 14 2.81 16.99 70.72
C ALA A 14 2.34 18.42 70.42
N ALA A 15 2.51 19.34 71.37
CA ALA A 15 2.14 20.75 71.18
C ALA A 15 3.00 21.43 70.09
N LEU A 16 4.30 21.13 70.04
CA LEU A 16 5.19 21.64 68.99
C LEU A 16 4.79 21.12 67.60
N ALA A 17 4.51 19.82 67.46
CA ALA A 17 4.16 19.23 66.17
C ALA A 17 2.83 19.79 65.61
N VAL A 18 1.80 19.91 66.46
CA VAL A 18 0.50 20.48 66.07
C VAL A 18 0.64 21.98 65.76
N GLY A 19 1.41 22.71 66.57
CA GLY A 19 1.68 24.13 66.34
C GLY A 19 2.39 24.40 65.01
N THR A 20 3.45 23.64 64.69
CA THR A 20 4.16 23.79 63.42
C THR A 20 3.33 23.34 62.22
N GLY A 21 2.51 22.29 62.35
CA GLY A 21 1.63 21.82 61.27
C GLY A 21 0.56 22.82 60.87
N LEU A 22 -0.02 23.53 61.86
CA LEU A 22 -1.03 24.56 61.63
C LEU A 22 -0.44 25.83 60.99
N VAL A 23 0.82 26.18 61.29
CA VAL A 23 1.50 27.33 60.66
C VAL A 23 1.85 27.05 59.19
N VAL A 24 2.27 25.82 58.86
CA VAL A 24 2.53 25.43 57.46
C VAL A 24 1.25 25.42 56.62
N ALA A 25 0.12 25.01 57.19
CA ALA A 25 -1.19 25.09 56.53
C ALA A 25 -1.77 26.53 56.47
N GLY A 26 -1.37 27.41 57.39
CA GLY A 26 -1.80 28.82 57.41
C GLY A 26 -1.04 29.74 56.47
N CYS A 27 0.15 29.35 56.01
CA CYS A 27 0.95 30.10 55.03
C CYS A 27 0.77 29.61 53.58
N SER A 28 0.03 28.52 53.35
CA SER A 28 -0.41 28.17 52.00
C SER A 28 -1.57 29.09 51.60
N SER A 29 -1.25 30.22 50.98
CA SER A 29 -2.24 30.97 50.22
C SER A 29 -2.78 30.07 49.13
N ALA A 30 -4.02 29.59 49.27
CA ALA A 30 -4.73 29.00 48.16
C ALA A 30 -4.88 30.11 47.10
N VAL A 31 -4.08 30.05 46.04
CA VAL A 31 -4.28 30.92 44.89
C VAL A 31 -5.58 30.47 44.25
N HIS A 32 -6.67 31.20 44.51
CA HIS A 32 -7.91 31.06 43.78
C HIS A 32 -7.70 31.56 42.34
N GLY A 33 -7.05 30.73 41.53
CA GLY A 33 -6.97 30.90 40.09
C GLY A 33 -8.06 30.06 39.45
N THR A 34 -8.96 30.67 38.68
CA THR A 34 -9.75 29.92 37.71
C THR A 34 -8.78 29.42 36.63
N ALA A 35 -8.71 28.10 36.41
CA ALA A 35 -7.92 27.55 35.30
C ALA A 35 -8.56 28.00 33.98
N THR A 36 -8.09 29.12 33.45
CA THR A 36 -8.50 29.65 32.15
C THR A 36 -7.49 29.19 31.12
N VAL A 37 -7.98 28.54 30.06
CA VAL A 37 -7.15 28.10 28.94
C VAL A 37 -6.67 29.33 28.18
N ASN A 38 -5.35 29.44 27.97
CA ASN A 38 -4.83 30.40 27.03
C ASN A 38 -5.31 30.02 25.63
N GLN A 39 -6.23 30.82 25.09
CA GLN A 39 -6.87 30.52 23.81
C GLN A 39 -5.88 30.54 22.64
N ALA A 40 -4.79 31.30 22.74
CA ALA A 40 -3.73 31.31 21.73
C ALA A 40 -2.96 29.97 21.74
N ASP A 41 -2.58 29.47 22.92
CA ASP A 41 -1.87 28.19 23.06
C ASP A 41 -2.78 27.01 22.66
N ALA A 42 -4.07 27.07 23.02
CA ALA A 42 -5.04 26.07 22.61
C ALA A 42 -5.30 26.08 21.09
N ALA A 43 -5.28 27.25 20.45
CA ALA A 43 -5.36 27.34 18.99
C ALA A 43 -4.11 26.76 18.32
N ALA A 44 -2.92 27.13 18.80
CA ALA A 44 -1.65 26.60 18.31
C ALA A 44 -1.58 25.06 18.42
N TYR A 45 -1.92 24.51 19.60
CA TYR A 45 -1.97 23.06 19.81
C TYR A 45 -2.95 22.36 18.86
N ARG A 46 -4.17 22.91 18.66
CA ARG A 46 -5.13 22.33 17.70
C ARG A 46 -4.58 22.33 16.27
N THR A 47 -3.88 23.39 15.87
CA THR A 47 -3.25 23.48 14.55
C THR A 47 -2.14 22.45 14.39
N GLU A 48 -1.27 22.27 15.39
CA GLU A 48 -0.22 21.25 15.38
C GLU A 48 -0.77 19.82 15.37
N MET A 49 -1.84 19.56 16.11
CA MET A 49 -2.51 18.26 16.11
C MET A 49 -3.20 17.99 14.77
N ALA A 50 -3.79 19.00 14.15
CA ALA A 50 -4.38 18.89 12.81
C ALA A 50 -3.30 18.63 11.75
N SER A 51 -2.17 19.35 11.79
CA SER A 51 -1.06 19.12 10.86
C SER A 51 -0.42 17.74 11.05
N SER A 52 -0.22 17.31 12.30
CA SER A 52 0.29 15.97 12.63
C SER A 52 -0.66 14.87 12.16
N SER A 53 -1.97 15.04 12.36
CA SER A 53 -2.98 14.09 11.90
C SER A 53 -3.04 14.01 10.37
N ALA A 54 -2.94 15.15 9.69
CA ALA A 54 -2.85 15.21 8.23
C ALA A 54 -1.57 14.53 7.72
N ALA A 55 -0.42 14.79 8.35
CA ALA A 55 0.85 14.15 8.01
C ALA A 55 0.82 12.62 8.24
N ALA A 56 0.24 12.15 9.35
CA ALA A 56 0.10 10.72 9.62
C ALA A 56 -0.83 10.04 8.60
N THR A 57 -1.94 10.70 8.23
CA THR A 57 -2.87 10.19 7.21
C THR A 57 -2.21 10.15 5.83
N SER A 58 -1.47 11.19 5.46
CA SER A 58 -0.69 11.24 4.22
C SER A 58 0.34 10.12 4.16
N SER A 59 1.08 9.89 5.25
CA SER A 59 2.08 8.83 5.37
C SER A 59 1.46 7.44 5.20
N LYS A 60 0.30 7.19 5.83
CA LYS A 60 -0.44 5.92 5.66
C LYS A 60 -0.88 5.71 4.22
N LYS A 61 -1.39 6.74 3.54
CA LYS A 61 -1.80 6.66 2.14
C LYS A 61 -0.61 6.36 1.21
N ALA A 62 0.52 7.02 1.42
CA ALA A 62 1.74 6.77 0.66
C ALA A 62 2.26 5.34 0.86
N ALA A 63 2.25 4.83 2.09
CA ALA A 63 2.64 3.44 2.38
C ALA A 63 1.69 2.42 1.74
N ALA A 64 0.38 2.66 1.78
CA ALA A 64 -0.62 1.82 1.12
C ALA A 64 -0.43 1.79 -0.39
N GLN A 65 -0.15 2.95 -1.00
CA GLN A 65 0.15 3.05 -2.43
C GLN A 65 1.44 2.31 -2.81
N ALA A 66 2.53 2.50 -2.06
CA ALA A 66 3.79 1.80 -2.31
C ALA A 66 3.61 0.26 -2.22
N LYS A 67 2.84 -0.20 -1.23
CA LYS A 67 2.49 -1.62 -1.10
C LYS A 67 1.65 -2.10 -2.29
N ALA A 68 0.63 -1.36 -2.70
CA ALA A 68 -0.20 -1.72 -3.85
C ALA A 68 0.62 -1.80 -5.15
N VAL A 69 1.55 -0.86 -5.37
CA VAL A 69 2.48 -0.92 -6.51
C VAL A 69 3.33 -2.19 -6.46
N SER A 70 3.95 -2.50 -5.31
CA SER A 70 4.77 -3.71 -5.14
C SER A 70 3.97 -5.00 -5.38
N ASP A 71 2.77 -5.09 -4.80
CA ASP A 71 1.89 -6.27 -4.87
C ASP A 71 1.32 -6.52 -6.28
N ASN A 72 1.35 -5.51 -7.16
CA ASN A 72 0.97 -5.63 -8.57
C ASN A 72 2.18 -5.83 -9.48
N CYS A 73 3.24 -5.04 -9.32
CA CYS A 73 4.41 -5.05 -10.20
C CYS A 73 5.25 -6.33 -10.12
N ASN A 74 5.47 -6.89 -8.92
CA ASN A 74 6.26 -8.11 -8.79
C ASN A 74 5.54 -9.31 -9.43
N PRO A 75 4.26 -9.58 -9.10
CA PRO A 75 3.55 -10.71 -9.70
C PRO A 75 3.25 -10.51 -11.18
N PHE A 76 3.09 -9.27 -11.66
CA PHE A 76 2.94 -8.99 -13.09
C PHE A 76 4.12 -9.56 -13.90
N ARG A 77 5.36 -9.35 -13.42
CA ARG A 77 6.56 -9.88 -14.10
C ARG A 77 6.57 -11.41 -14.15
N GLU A 78 6.11 -12.07 -13.10
CA GLU A 78 6.05 -13.53 -13.00
C GLU A 78 4.91 -14.11 -13.86
N THR A 79 3.76 -13.44 -13.88
CA THR A 79 2.56 -13.89 -14.60
C THR A 79 2.73 -13.79 -16.12
N THR A 80 3.43 -12.75 -16.60
CA THR A 80 3.56 -12.48 -18.04
C THR A 80 4.62 -13.31 -18.74
N GLY A 81 5.63 -13.83 -18.02
CA GLY A 81 6.70 -14.65 -18.59
C GLY A 81 6.18 -15.92 -19.28
N PRO A 82 5.39 -16.77 -18.60
CA PRO A 82 4.80 -17.97 -19.21
C PRO A 82 3.95 -17.69 -20.45
N ALA A 83 3.21 -16.58 -20.46
CA ALA A 83 2.38 -16.20 -21.61
C ALA A 83 3.23 -15.89 -22.85
N VAL A 84 4.35 -15.18 -22.68
CA VAL A 84 5.30 -14.92 -23.77
C VAL A 84 5.92 -16.22 -24.28
N THR A 85 6.35 -17.11 -23.37
CA THR A 85 6.92 -18.41 -23.76
C THR A 85 5.92 -19.24 -24.57
N LYS A 86 4.68 -19.37 -24.10
CA LYS A 86 3.65 -20.14 -24.82
C LYS A 86 3.27 -19.53 -26.15
N TYR A 87 3.22 -18.20 -26.24
CA TYR A 87 3.00 -17.53 -27.51
C TYR A 87 4.14 -17.78 -28.51
N ASN A 88 5.40 -17.73 -28.08
CA ASN A 88 6.53 -18.04 -28.95
C ASN A 88 6.54 -19.51 -29.41
N GLU A 89 6.21 -20.46 -28.51
CA GLU A 89 6.04 -21.87 -28.89
C GLU A 89 4.99 -22.04 -30.00
N PHE A 90 3.89 -21.27 -29.95
CA PHE A 90 2.88 -21.25 -31.00
C PHE A 90 3.42 -20.66 -32.31
N VAL A 91 4.11 -19.52 -32.26
CA VAL A 91 4.72 -18.90 -33.45
C VAL A 91 5.69 -19.86 -34.14
N ASP A 92 6.58 -20.50 -33.38
CA ASP A 92 7.53 -21.49 -33.92
C ASP A 92 6.81 -22.67 -34.59
N ALA A 93 5.70 -23.14 -34.00
CA ALA A 93 4.90 -24.21 -34.57
C ALA A 93 4.13 -23.78 -35.83
N HIS A 94 3.68 -22.52 -35.88
CA HIS A 94 3.02 -21.95 -37.06
C HIS A 94 4.01 -21.80 -38.22
N ASP A 95 5.19 -21.23 -37.96
CA ASP A 95 6.24 -21.02 -38.97
C ASP A 95 6.78 -22.33 -39.55
N SER A 96 6.80 -23.40 -38.76
CA SER A 96 7.29 -24.72 -39.19
C SER A 96 6.22 -25.65 -39.75
N ASN A 97 4.95 -25.20 -39.85
CA ASN A 97 3.80 -26.05 -40.18
C ASN A 97 3.72 -27.31 -39.30
N ALA A 98 3.98 -27.16 -38.01
CA ALA A 98 4.06 -28.30 -37.10
C ALA A 98 2.66 -28.94 -36.92
N PRO A 99 2.58 -30.27 -36.80
CA PRO A 99 1.31 -30.97 -36.63
C PRO A 99 0.59 -30.62 -35.31
N ASP A 100 1.31 -30.04 -34.33
CA ASP A 100 0.79 -29.62 -33.04
C ASP A 100 0.49 -28.11 -32.95
N GLN A 101 0.55 -27.37 -34.07
CA GLN A 101 0.32 -25.93 -34.12
C GLN A 101 -1.00 -25.52 -33.46
N ASP A 102 -2.10 -26.22 -33.73
CA ASP A 102 -3.42 -25.88 -33.19
C ASP A 102 -3.47 -26.04 -31.66
N ALA A 103 -2.86 -27.09 -31.12
CA ALA A 103 -2.78 -27.30 -29.68
C ALA A 103 -1.94 -26.22 -28.99
N LYS A 104 -0.82 -25.81 -29.61
CA LYS A 104 0.03 -24.72 -29.11
C LYS A 104 -0.66 -23.36 -29.21
N ARG A 105 -1.39 -23.09 -30.30
CA ARG A 105 -2.23 -21.89 -30.46
C ARG A 105 -3.22 -21.76 -29.32
N ASP A 106 -3.96 -22.83 -29.04
CA ASP A 106 -5.00 -22.82 -28.02
C ASP A 106 -4.40 -22.70 -26.61
N SER A 107 -3.27 -23.37 -26.36
CA SER A 107 -2.49 -23.21 -25.12
C SER A 107 -1.97 -21.78 -24.93
N ALA A 108 -1.41 -21.17 -25.97
CA ALA A 108 -0.94 -19.79 -25.95
C ALA A 108 -2.08 -18.81 -25.67
N ALA A 109 -3.19 -18.94 -26.41
CA ALA A 109 -4.36 -18.10 -26.25
C ALA A 109 -4.96 -18.25 -24.84
N GLN A 110 -5.05 -19.46 -24.29
CA GLN A 110 -5.53 -19.69 -22.93
C GLN A 110 -4.60 -19.06 -21.89
N THR A 111 -3.28 -19.20 -22.06
CA THR A 111 -2.29 -18.64 -21.13
C THR A 111 -2.33 -17.09 -21.13
N LEU A 112 -2.54 -16.47 -22.30
CA LEU A 112 -2.75 -15.03 -22.43
C LEU A 112 -4.02 -14.56 -21.71
N GLU A 113 -5.12 -15.29 -21.85
CA GLU A 113 -6.38 -14.99 -21.14
C GLU A 113 -6.22 -15.11 -19.62
N ASP A 114 -5.55 -16.16 -19.14
CA ASP A 114 -5.34 -16.40 -17.71
C ASP A 114 -4.41 -15.35 -17.10
N ALA A 115 -3.38 -14.93 -17.84
CA ALA A 115 -2.53 -13.80 -17.46
C ALA A 115 -3.35 -12.50 -17.38
N ALA A 116 -4.19 -12.22 -18.38
CA ALA A 116 -5.06 -11.05 -18.40
C ALA A 116 -6.04 -11.04 -17.22
N ARG A 117 -6.69 -12.17 -16.92
CA ARG A 117 -7.60 -12.33 -15.76
C ARG A 117 -6.88 -12.13 -14.44
N THR A 118 -5.68 -12.68 -14.31
CA THR A 118 -4.87 -12.53 -13.09
C THR A 118 -4.50 -11.07 -12.85
N VAL A 119 -4.06 -10.36 -13.90
CA VAL A 119 -3.71 -8.94 -13.80
C VAL A 119 -4.94 -8.09 -13.50
N GLU A 120 -6.05 -8.31 -14.19
CA GLU A 120 -7.32 -7.61 -13.96
C GLU A 120 -7.82 -7.80 -12.52
N GLY A 121 -7.78 -9.03 -12.00
CA GLY A 121 -8.16 -9.33 -10.61
C GLY A 121 -7.29 -8.59 -9.58
N ARG A 122 -5.99 -8.46 -9.84
CA ARG A 122 -5.07 -7.72 -8.96
C ARG A 122 -5.32 -6.21 -8.99
N VAL A 123 -5.56 -5.65 -10.19
CA VAL A 123 -5.93 -4.25 -10.35
C VAL A 123 -7.23 -3.94 -9.59
N SER A 124 -8.24 -4.80 -9.76
CA SER A 124 -9.52 -4.69 -9.03
C SER A 124 -9.33 -4.77 -7.51
N THR A 125 -8.51 -5.72 -7.04
CA THR A 125 -8.22 -5.89 -5.60
C THR A 125 -7.51 -4.67 -5.01
N ALA A 126 -6.63 -4.02 -5.76
CA ALA A 126 -5.88 -2.87 -5.28
C ALA A 126 -6.71 -1.58 -5.28
N GLY A 127 -7.69 -1.45 -6.18
CA GLY A 127 -8.60 -0.30 -6.24
C GLY A 127 -7.87 1.04 -6.27
N ASP A 128 -8.32 1.98 -5.44
CA ASP A 128 -7.79 3.35 -5.38
C ASP A 128 -6.38 3.46 -4.76
N ALA A 129 -5.82 2.36 -4.25
CA ALA A 129 -4.45 2.35 -3.76
C ALA A 129 -3.43 2.35 -4.91
N LEU A 130 -3.80 1.89 -6.11
CA LEU A 130 -2.93 1.98 -7.29
C LEU A 130 -2.93 3.41 -7.86
N PRO A 131 -1.76 3.94 -8.27
CA PRO A 131 -1.71 5.15 -9.09
C PRO A 131 -2.52 4.98 -10.38
N ALA A 132 -3.33 5.98 -10.73
CA ALA A 132 -4.21 5.93 -11.91
C ALA A 132 -3.45 5.60 -13.22
N ASP A 133 -2.25 6.15 -13.39
CA ASP A 133 -1.40 5.85 -14.56
C ASP A 133 -1.00 4.36 -14.63
N LEU A 134 -0.66 3.74 -13.50
CA LEU A 134 -0.33 2.31 -13.45
C LEU A 134 -1.57 1.44 -13.68
N THR A 135 -2.71 1.80 -13.10
CA THR A 135 -4.01 1.16 -13.38
C THR A 135 -4.30 1.16 -14.87
N GLN A 136 -4.19 2.32 -15.53
CA GLN A 136 -4.43 2.43 -16.98
C GLN A 136 -3.50 1.53 -17.80
N LYS A 137 -2.20 1.50 -17.49
CA LYS A 137 -1.24 0.65 -18.21
C LYS A 137 -1.50 -0.84 -18.01
N LEU A 138 -1.85 -1.25 -16.79
CA LEU A 138 -2.24 -2.64 -16.50
C LEU A 138 -3.52 -3.03 -17.24
N THR A 139 -4.52 -2.16 -17.28
CA THR A 139 -5.75 -2.37 -18.07
C THR A 139 -5.46 -2.45 -19.57
N GLU A 140 -4.56 -1.61 -20.10
CA GLU A 140 -4.16 -1.71 -21.51
C GLU A 140 -3.46 -3.04 -21.82
N TYR A 141 -2.59 -3.52 -20.92
CA TYR A 141 -2.02 -4.86 -21.05
C TYR A 141 -3.10 -5.95 -21.07
N VAL A 142 -4.08 -5.89 -20.17
CA VAL A 142 -5.20 -6.86 -20.13
C VAL A 142 -5.95 -6.88 -21.46
N ASN A 143 -6.29 -5.71 -22.00
CA ASN A 143 -6.99 -5.58 -23.27
C ASN A 143 -6.15 -6.10 -24.44
N ALA A 144 -4.86 -5.74 -24.48
CA ALA A 144 -3.95 -6.18 -25.52
C ALA A 144 -3.78 -7.72 -25.47
N ALA A 145 -3.61 -8.31 -24.29
CA ALA A 145 -3.42 -9.76 -24.12
C ALA A 145 -4.65 -10.55 -24.60
N ARG A 146 -5.87 -10.08 -24.27
CA ARG A 146 -7.13 -10.61 -24.80
C ARG A 146 -7.23 -10.47 -26.31
N GLY A 147 -6.82 -9.31 -26.85
CA GLY A 147 -6.77 -9.07 -28.28
C GLY A 147 -5.85 -10.05 -29.00
N LEU A 148 -4.64 -10.26 -28.49
CA LEU A 148 -3.69 -11.23 -29.04
C LEU A 148 -4.21 -12.67 -28.93
N ALA A 149 -4.85 -13.04 -27.82
CA ALA A 149 -5.46 -14.35 -27.67
C ALA A 149 -6.59 -14.57 -28.69
N ALA A 150 -7.40 -13.54 -28.97
CA ALA A 150 -8.46 -13.59 -29.97
C ALA A 150 -7.90 -13.72 -31.40
N GLU A 151 -6.86 -12.95 -31.76
CA GLU A 151 -6.21 -13.06 -33.07
C GLU A 151 -5.49 -14.41 -33.23
N SER A 152 -4.82 -14.89 -32.18
CA SER A 152 -4.15 -16.20 -32.18
C SER A 152 -5.14 -17.30 -32.52
N ARG A 153 -6.33 -17.32 -31.91
CA ARG A 153 -7.37 -18.34 -32.19
C ARG A 153 -7.89 -18.34 -33.63
N LYS A 154 -7.73 -17.25 -34.38
CA LYS A 154 -8.11 -17.18 -35.80
C LYS A 154 -7.06 -17.78 -36.72
N MET A 155 -5.86 -18.07 -36.20
CA MET A 155 -4.76 -18.56 -37.01
C MET A 155 -4.97 -20.03 -37.40
N THR A 156 -4.86 -20.23 -38.70
CA THR A 156 -4.55 -21.50 -39.35
C THR A 156 -3.20 -21.35 -40.04
N TYR A 157 -2.62 -22.45 -40.51
CA TYR A 157 -1.32 -22.40 -41.20
C TYR A 157 -1.32 -21.45 -42.42
N THR A 158 -2.47 -21.29 -43.10
CA THR A 158 -2.61 -20.41 -44.27
C THR A 158 -3.16 -19.02 -43.94
N ALA A 159 -3.41 -18.71 -42.67
CA ALA A 159 -3.99 -17.43 -42.28
C ALA A 159 -2.96 -16.29 -42.47
N PRO A 160 -3.40 -15.11 -42.94
CA PRO A 160 -2.52 -13.94 -43.00
C PRO A 160 -2.14 -13.48 -41.59
N VAL A 161 -0.84 -13.29 -41.35
CA VAL A 161 -0.27 -12.96 -40.03
C VAL A 161 -0.31 -11.46 -39.68
N GLY A 162 -0.80 -10.60 -40.57
CA GLY A 162 -0.78 -9.15 -40.38
C GLY A 162 -1.46 -8.69 -39.08
N THR A 163 -2.71 -9.11 -38.85
CA THR A 163 -3.45 -8.73 -37.63
C THR A 163 -2.87 -9.36 -36.37
N LEU A 164 -2.31 -10.57 -36.49
CA LEU A 164 -1.60 -11.23 -35.39
C LEU A 164 -0.35 -10.44 -34.99
N ASN A 165 0.44 -9.97 -35.96
CA ASN A 165 1.65 -9.19 -35.72
C ASN A 165 1.33 -7.84 -35.07
N ASP A 166 0.27 -7.17 -35.52
CA ASP A 166 -0.20 -5.92 -34.90
C ASP A 166 -0.65 -6.13 -33.45
N ALA A 167 -1.39 -7.20 -33.18
CA ALA A 167 -1.80 -7.55 -31.82
C ALA A 167 -0.60 -7.94 -30.93
N SER A 168 0.37 -8.67 -31.48
CA SER A 168 1.62 -9.05 -30.80
C SER A 168 2.43 -7.82 -30.42
N LYS A 169 2.58 -6.87 -31.35
CA LYS A 169 3.23 -5.58 -31.11
C LYS A 169 2.52 -4.81 -29.99
N ARG A 170 1.19 -4.71 -30.04
CA ARG A 170 0.40 -4.01 -29.00
C ARG A 170 0.60 -4.61 -27.61
N VAL A 171 0.61 -5.94 -27.48
CA VAL A 171 0.90 -6.61 -26.20
C VAL A 171 2.30 -6.29 -25.71
N ASN A 172 3.30 -6.33 -26.59
CA ASN A 172 4.68 -6.01 -26.24
C ASN A 172 4.83 -4.55 -25.78
N ASP A 173 4.20 -3.60 -26.48
CA ASP A 173 4.21 -2.20 -26.11
C ASP A 173 3.54 -1.97 -24.74
N ALA A 174 2.38 -2.58 -24.49
CA ALA A 174 1.68 -2.49 -23.21
C ALA A 174 2.49 -3.13 -22.06
N LEU A 175 3.10 -4.28 -22.31
CA LEU A 175 3.96 -4.98 -21.36
C LEU A 175 5.19 -4.12 -20.98
N ASN A 176 5.83 -3.49 -21.96
CA ASN A 176 6.95 -2.57 -21.73
C ASN A 176 6.53 -1.30 -21.00
N ALA A 177 5.34 -0.78 -21.30
CA ALA A 177 4.78 0.38 -20.61
C ALA A 177 4.56 0.10 -19.11
N VAL A 178 4.01 -1.07 -18.76
CA VAL A 178 3.87 -1.50 -17.36
C VAL A 178 5.24 -1.68 -16.71
N ARG A 179 6.18 -2.36 -17.38
CA ARG A 179 7.54 -2.58 -16.83
C ARG A 179 8.27 -1.28 -16.52
N THR A 180 8.10 -0.27 -17.37
CA THR A 180 8.70 1.06 -17.20
C THR A 180 8.06 1.84 -16.05
N ALA A 181 6.75 1.70 -15.85
CA ALA A 181 6.03 2.33 -14.75
C ALA A 181 6.28 1.64 -13.39
N CYS A 182 6.62 0.36 -13.41
CA CYS A 182 6.98 -0.40 -12.21
C CYS A 182 8.40 -0.05 -11.73
N PRO A 183 8.62 0.04 -10.40
CA PRO A 183 9.96 0.25 -9.84
C PRO A 183 10.97 -0.80 -10.34
N ALA A 184 12.23 -0.37 -10.50
CA ALA A 184 13.33 -1.31 -10.70
C ALA A 184 13.42 -2.30 -9.52
N ARG A 185 13.93 -3.50 -9.79
CA ARG A 185 14.23 -4.46 -8.72
C ARG A 185 15.52 -4.07 -8.01
#